data_AF-A0A9D8C4P8-F1
#
_entry.id   AF-A0A9D8C4P8-F1
#
_cell.length_a   1.000
_cell.length_b   1.000
_cell.length_c   1.000
_cell.angle_alpha   90.00
_cell.angle_beta   90.00
_cell.angle_gamma   90.00
#
_symmetry.space_group_name_H-M   'P 1'
#
loop_
_entity.id
_entity.type
_entity.pdbx_description
1 polymer ?
#
loop_
_entity_poly.entity_id
_entity_poly.type
_entity_poly.pdbx_seq_one_letter_code
_entity_poly.pdbx_strand_id
1 'polypeptide(L)'
;MCSEQGGSHATEPTCNATRRRDLLAVSAGYDLTPLLKLTATLLADADTGSRLFVPRLAWSAATDLDVELFAQVGGGSAAGEFGSRPAVVAVRVARYF
;
A
#
# COMPACT_ATOMS: atom_id res chain seq x y z
N MET A 1 1.56 20.92 -5.88
CA MET A 1 1.33 21.72 -7.09
C MET A 1 1.56 20.81 -8.28
N CYS A 2 0.52 20.36 -8.97
CA CYS A 2 0.65 19.79 -10.32
C CYS A 2 0.83 20.97 -11.27
N SER A 3 1.97 21.09 -11.93
CA SER A 3 2.16 22.14 -12.94
C SER A 3 1.47 21.71 -14.23
N GLU A 4 0.64 22.58 -14.77
CA GLU A 4 0.12 22.48 -16.14
C GLU A 4 1.28 22.65 -17.14
N GLN A 5 1.44 21.70 -18.05
CA GLN A 5 2.04 21.99 -19.35
C GLN A 5 1.02 21.61 -20.42
N GLY A 6 0.44 22.64 -21.05
CA GLY A 6 -0.32 22.49 -22.28
C GLY A 6 0.60 22.15 -23.45
N GLY A 7 0.13 21.29 -24.34
CA GLY A 7 0.82 20.95 -25.59
C GLY A 7 0.41 19.58 -26.10
N SER A 8 -0.29 19.56 -27.22
CA SER A 8 -0.87 18.43 -27.94
C SER A 8 -0.03 17.13 -27.95
N HIS A 9 -0.71 16.00 -27.74
CA HIS A 9 -0.20 14.62 -27.68
C HIS A 9 0.63 14.27 -26.43
N ALA A 10 -0.03 14.04 -25.30
CA ALA A 10 0.63 13.53 -24.10
C ALA A 10 -0.19 12.41 -23.47
N THR A 11 0.40 11.23 -23.43
CA THR A 11 0.05 10.10 -22.56
C THR A 11 -0.22 10.65 -21.15
N GLU A 12 -1.41 10.38 -20.61
CA GLU A 12 -1.86 10.92 -19.33
C GLU A 12 -0.79 10.74 -18.25
N PRO A 13 -0.35 11.82 -17.58
CA PRO A 13 0.47 11.68 -16.39
C PRO A 13 -0.37 10.91 -15.37
N THR A 14 -0.01 9.66 -15.10
CA THR A 14 -0.62 8.84 -14.06
C THR A 14 -0.15 9.40 -12.72
N CYS A 15 -0.72 10.53 -12.34
CA CYS A 15 -0.57 11.09 -11.03
C CYS A 15 -1.30 10.10 -10.11
N ASN A 16 -0.54 9.30 -9.35
CA ASN A 16 -1.07 8.48 -8.26
C ASN A 16 -1.46 9.42 -7.11
N ALA A 17 -2.40 10.33 -7.39
CA ALA A 17 -2.97 11.27 -6.44
C ALA A 17 -4.19 10.60 -5.84
N THR A 18 -4.08 10.25 -4.57
CA THR A 18 -5.23 9.96 -3.71
C THR A 18 -6.21 11.12 -3.83
N ARG A 19 -7.41 10.86 -4.35
CA ARG A 19 -8.37 11.89 -4.75
C ARG A 19 -9.06 12.56 -3.54
N ARG A 20 -8.91 11.99 -2.34
CA ARG A 20 -9.72 12.32 -1.16
C ARG A 20 -8.90 12.74 0.05
N ARG A 21 -9.49 13.63 0.86
CA ARG A 21 -8.86 14.30 2.00
C ARG A 21 -9.12 13.60 3.34
N ASP A 22 -10.11 12.72 3.40
CA ASP A 22 -10.57 12.09 4.64
C ASP A 22 -10.18 10.60 4.72
N LEU A 23 -8.86 10.37 4.67
CA LEU A 23 -8.29 9.05 4.89
C LEU A 23 -7.83 8.88 6.33
N LEU A 24 -8.23 7.76 6.93
CA LEU A 24 -7.76 7.31 8.22
C LEU A 24 -6.86 6.09 8.02
N ALA A 25 -5.71 6.09 8.67
CA ALA A 25 -4.78 4.98 8.65
C ALA A 25 -4.52 4.48 10.07
N VAL A 26 -4.64 3.17 10.27
CA VAL A 26 -4.27 2.49 11.51
C VAL A 26 -3.25 1.41 11.16
N SER A 27 -2.16 1.36 11.93
CA SER A 27 -1.15 0.31 11.77
C SER A 27 -0.90 -0.38 13.10
N ALA A 28 -0.81 -1.70 13.05
CA ALA A 28 -0.44 -2.54 14.17
C ALA A 28 0.71 -3.45 13.76
N GLY A 29 1.60 -3.75 14.70
CA GLY A 29 2.74 -4.62 14.46
C GLY A 29 3.08 -5.44 15.69
N TYR A 30 3.60 -6.64 15.44
CA TYR A 30 4.08 -7.54 16.46
C TYR A 30 5.36 -8.24 15.98
N ASP A 31 6.37 -8.25 16.83
CA ASP A 31 7.62 -8.96 16.57
C ASP A 31 7.43 -10.41 17.02
N LEU A 32 7.26 -11.32 16.06
CA LEU A 32 7.08 -12.75 16.32
C LEU A 32 8.36 -13.38 16.85
N THR A 33 9.50 -12.95 16.30
CA THR A 33 10.86 -13.24 16.77
C THR A 33 11.74 -12.03 16.49
N PRO A 34 12.99 -11.94 17.02
CA PRO A 34 13.89 -10.83 16.71
C PRO A 34 14.17 -10.61 15.22
N LEU A 35 13.97 -11.63 14.37
CA LEU A 35 14.22 -11.57 12.93
C LEU A 35 12.93 -11.61 12.11
N LEU A 36 11.75 -11.78 12.74
CA LEU A 36 10.48 -11.97 12.04
C LEU A 36 9.41 -11.04 12.62
N LYS A 37 8.90 -10.14 11.78
CA LYS A 37 7.92 -9.12 12.16
C LYS A 37 6.65 -9.26 11.33
N LEU A 38 5.50 -9.27 12.00
CA LEU A 38 4.19 -9.16 11.37
C LEU A 38 3.68 -7.73 11.56
N THR A 39 3.29 -7.08 10.48
CA THR A 39 2.63 -5.77 10.51
C THR A 39 1.38 -5.80 9.66
N ALA A 40 0.35 -5.08 10.06
CA ALA A 40 -0.83 -4.88 9.26
C ALA A 40 -1.24 -3.41 9.31
N THR A 41 -1.57 -2.88 8.15
CA THR A 41 -2.08 -1.52 8.00
C THR A 41 -3.49 -1.57 7.42
N LEU A 42 -4.42 -0.82 8.02
CA LEU A 42 -5.75 -0.57 7.50
C LEU A 42 -5.85 0.91 7.12
N LEU A 43 -6.15 1.19 5.86
CA LEU A 43 -6.57 2.51 5.38
C LEU A 43 -8.08 2.47 5.17
N ALA A 44 -8.78 3.49 5.65
CA ALA A 44 -10.20 3.68 5.46
C ALA A 44 -10.46 5.07 4.88
N ASP A 45 -11.30 5.12 3.85
CA ASP A 45 -11.88 6.34 3.31
C ASP A 45 -13.23 6.55 4.01
N ALA A 46 -13.30 7.57 4.87
CA ALA A 46 -14.50 7.85 5.65
C ALA A 46 -15.69 8.32 4.80
N ASP A 47 -15.43 8.91 3.63
CA ASP A 47 -16.48 9.43 2.75
C ASP A 47 -17.20 8.31 1.99
N THR A 48 -16.44 7.34 1.47
CA THR A 48 -17.01 6.26 0.63
C THR A 48 -17.23 4.96 1.37
N GLY A 49 -16.64 4.83 2.55
CA GLY A 49 -16.56 3.56 3.27
C GLY A 49 -15.72 2.51 2.56
N SER A 50 -14.87 2.89 1.60
CA SER A 50 -13.88 1.98 1.02
C SER A 50 -12.67 1.83 1.94
N ARG A 51 -12.03 0.66 1.90
CA ARG A 51 -10.92 0.32 2.78
C ARG A 51 -9.86 -0.51 2.06
N LEU A 52 -8.63 -0.37 2.51
CA LEU A 52 -7.48 -1.13 2.05
C LEU A 52 -6.81 -1.78 3.26
N PHE A 53 -6.68 -3.10 3.22
CA PHE A 53 -5.95 -3.87 4.23
C PHE A 53 -4.64 -4.38 3.65
N VAL A 54 -3.54 -4.10 4.35
CA VAL A 54 -2.17 -4.41 3.91
C VAL A 54 -1.45 -5.20 5.00
N PRO A 55 -1.61 -6.54 5.05
CA PRO A 55 -0.79 -7.39 5.89
C PRO A 55 0.60 -7.58 5.28
N ARG A 56 1.61 -7.63 6.13
CA ARG A 56 3.02 -7.77 5.77
C ARG A 56 3.74 -8.64 6.79
N LEU A 57 4.50 -9.60 6.29
CA LEU A 57 5.44 -10.41 7.06
C LEU A 57 6.86 -10.11 6.56
N ALA A 58 7.69 -9.54 7.44
CA ALA A 58 9.08 -9.21 7.15
C ALA A 58 10.01 -10.15 7.91
N TRP A 59 11.00 -10.70 7.21
CA TRP A 59 11.99 -11.62 7.73
C TRP A 59 13.40 -11.17 7.35
N SER A 60 14.26 -10.95 8.34
CA SER A 60 15.70 -10.78 8.13
C SER A 60 16.35 -12.16 8.06
N ALA A 61 16.49 -12.67 6.84
CA ALA A 61 16.99 -14.02 6.56
C ALA A 61 18.50 -14.15 6.77
N ALA A 62 19.24 -13.05 6.62
CA ALA A 62 20.64 -12.93 6.96
C ALA A 62 20.95 -11.50 7.43
N THR A 63 22.18 -11.24 7.86
CA THR A 63 22.62 -9.91 8.31
C THR A 63 22.53 -8.86 7.21
N ASP A 64 22.55 -9.28 5.94
CA ASP A 64 22.52 -8.45 4.73
C ASP A 64 21.29 -8.71 3.86
N LEU A 65 20.31 -9.51 4.30
CA LEU A 65 19.20 -9.98 3.47
C LEU A 65 17.85 -9.89 4.19
N ASP A 66 16.96 -9.06 3.66
CA ASP A 66 15.57 -8.95 4.08
C ASP A 66 14.62 -9.54 3.01
N VAL A 67 13.64 -10.30 3.46
CA VAL A 67 12.53 -10.83 2.66
C VAL A 67 11.22 -10.36 3.26
N GLU A 68 10.34 -9.80 2.42
CA GLU A 68 9.04 -9.30 2.82
C GLU A 68 7.95 -9.91 1.95
N LEU A 69 6.99 -10.59 2.56
CA LEU A 69 5.74 -11.00 1.93
C LEU A 69 4.65 -10.00 2.31
N PHE A 70 3.93 -9.46 1.33
CA PHE A 70 2.81 -8.57 1.62
C PHE A 70 1.65 -8.80 0.67
N ALA A 71 0.46 -8.43 1.12
CA ALA A 71 -0.73 -8.36 0.30
C ALA A 71 -1.36 -6.98 0.40
N GLN A 72 -2.10 -6.57 -0.63
CA GLN A 72 -2.97 -5.40 -0.62
C GLN A 72 -4.36 -5.86 -1.02
N VAL A 73 -5.31 -5.77 -0.10
CA VAL A 73 -6.68 -6.23 -0.30
C VAL A 73 -7.62 -5.06 -0.10
N GLY A 74 -8.22 -4.59 -1.20
CA GLY A 74 -9.25 -3.56 -1.21
C GLY A 74 -10.63 -4.14 -0.87
N GLY A 75 -11.53 -3.29 -0.37
CA GLY A 75 -12.93 -3.64 -0.13
C GLY A 75 -13.79 -2.43 0.20
N GLY A 76 -15.10 -2.65 0.37
CA GLY A 76 -16.08 -1.60 0.61
C GLY A 76 -16.74 -1.10 -0.69
N SER A 77 -17.16 0.16 -0.73
CA SER A 77 -17.89 0.72 -1.88
C SER A 77 -17.08 0.67 -3.17
N ALA A 78 -17.65 0.10 -4.24
CA ALA A 78 -17.02 0.02 -5.56
C ALA A 78 -16.77 1.39 -6.21
N ALA A 79 -17.50 2.43 -5.77
CA ALA A 79 -17.27 3.82 -6.17
C ALA A 79 -16.13 4.50 -5.38
N GLY A 80 -15.61 3.82 -4.35
CA GLY A 80 -14.48 4.30 -3.54
C GLY A 80 -13.12 3.87 -4.07
N GLU A 81 -12.08 4.57 -3.64
CA GLU A 81 -10.71 4.45 -4.16
C GLU A 81 -10.11 3.03 -4.03
N PHE A 82 -10.56 2.27 -3.02
CA PHE A 82 -10.05 0.94 -2.71
C PHE A 82 -11.01 -0.20 -3.08
N GLY A 83 -12.31 0.07 -3.23
CA GLY A 83 -13.32 -0.99 -3.37
C GLY A 83 -13.31 -1.71 -4.73
N SER A 84 -12.74 -1.08 -5.76
CA SER A 84 -12.59 -1.67 -7.11
C SER A 84 -11.15 -2.10 -7.44
N ARG A 85 -10.20 -1.93 -6.50
CA ARG A 85 -8.81 -2.32 -6.75
C ARG A 85 -8.65 -3.84 -6.65
N PRO A 86 -7.97 -4.48 -7.62
CA PRO A 86 -7.67 -5.91 -7.52
C PRO A 86 -6.73 -6.16 -6.34
N ALA A 87 -6.88 -7.32 -5.71
CA ALA A 87 -5.96 -7.75 -4.68
C ALA A 87 -4.57 -8.01 -5.28
N VAL A 88 -3.53 -7.55 -4.61
CA VAL A 88 -2.13 -7.79 -4.99
C VAL A 88 -1.48 -8.62 -3.89
N VAL A 89 -0.69 -9.61 -4.28
CA VAL A 89 0.22 -10.34 -3.40
C VAL A 89 1.60 -10.25 -4.02
N ALA A 90 2.58 -9.88 -3.22
CA ALA A 90 3.94 -9.69 -3.71
C ALA A 90 4.97 -10.08 -2.65
N VAL A 91 6.16 -10.41 -3.15
CA VAL A 91 7.35 -10.64 -2.33
C VAL A 91 8.39 -9.60 -2.73
N ARG A 92 9.00 -8.96 -1.74
CA ARG A 92 10.14 -8.07 -1.90
C ARG A 92 11.36 -8.72 -1.27
N VAL A 93 12.47 -8.73 -1.99
CA VAL A 93 13.78 -9.16 -1.50
C VAL A 93 14.72 -7.97 -1.58
N ALA A 94 15.36 -7.62 -0.46
CA ALA A 94 16.33 -6.54 -0.37
C ALA A 94 17.64 -7.09 0.17
N ARG A 95 18.74 -6.82 -0.54
CA ARG A 95 20.10 -7.17 -0.12
C ARG A 95 20.94 -5.92 0.04
N TYR A 96 21.67 -5.81 1.14
CA TYR A 96 22.53 -4.66 1.46
C TYR A 96 24.00 -5.04 1.28
N PHE A 97 24.84 -4.10 0.82
CA PHE A 97 26.26 -4.29 0.54
C PHE A 97 27.09 -3.11 1.05
#